data_AF-A0AAN4ZDY9-F1
#
_entry.id   AF-A0AAN4ZDY9-F1
#
_cell.length_a   1.000
_cell.length_b   1.000
_cell.length_c   1.000
_cell.angle_alpha   90.00
_cell.angle_beta   90.00
_cell.angle_gamma   90.00
#
_symmetry.space_group_name_H-M   'P 1'
#
loop_
_entity.id
_entity.type
_entity.pdbx_description
1 polymer ?
#
loop_
_entity_poly.entity_id
_entity_poly.type
_entity_poly.pdbx_seq_one_letter_code
_entity_poly.pdbx_strand_id
1 'polypeptide(L)' 'MTIPGTIFYWLYGNPTRLYVKWNGKEIDAKLPAESMSYIGALGNGLYFHSNNKVYRAFFIPSDGIYVTYVRDVFEVRT' A
#
# COMPACT_ATOMS: atom_id res chain seq x y z
N MET A 1 -12.15 -23.16 -0.45
CA MET A 1 -11.56 -22.41 0.68
C MET A 1 -11.31 -20.99 0.17
N THR A 2 -12.23 -20.06 0.45
CA THR A 2 -12.11 -18.67 0.02
C THR A 2 -11.06 -17.99 0.87
N ILE A 3 -10.00 -17.49 0.23
CA ILE A 3 -9.07 -16.55 0.88
C ILE A 3 -9.92 -15.33 1.22
N PRO A 4 -10.06 -14.95 2.51
CA PRO A 4 -10.80 -13.75 2.86
C PRO A 4 -10.26 -12.57 2.05
N GLY A 5 -11.14 -11.71 1.53
CA GLY A 5 -10.71 -10.52 0.84
C GLY A 5 -9.94 -9.61 1.80
N THR A 6 -8.77 -9.13 1.40
CA THR A 6 -8.04 -8.09 2.13
C THR A 6 -8.56 -6.73 1.69
N ILE A 7 -9.08 -5.93 2.64
CA ILE A 7 -9.54 -4.58 2.35
C ILE A 7 -8.44 -3.61 2.78
N PHE A 8 -7.83 -2.93 1.82
CA PHE A 8 -7.00 -1.77 2.05
C PHE A 8 -7.86 -0.51 2.01
N TYR A 9 -7.62 0.42 2.94
CA TYR A 9 -8.14 1.77 2.85
C TYR A 9 -7.14 2.73 3.48
N TRP A 10 -7.22 4.00 3.12
CA TRP A 10 -6.40 5.04 3.74
C TRP A 10 -7.28 6.17 4.24
N LEU A 11 -6.81 6.83 5.29
CA LEU A 11 -7.42 8.06 5.76
C LEU A 11 -6.59 9.22 5.23
N TYR A 12 -7.25 10.15 4.54
CA TYR A 12 -6.61 11.38 4.09
C TYR A 12 -6.32 12.25 5.31
N GLY A 13 -5.05 12.42 5.64
CA GLY A 13 -4.59 13.13 6.83
C GLY A 13 -3.07 13.27 6.80
N ASN A 14 -2.51 14.05 7.73
CA ASN A 14 -1.06 14.26 7.83
C ASN A 14 -0.54 13.76 9.19
N PRO A 15 0.25 12.67 9.25
CA PRO A 15 0.75 11.87 8.13
C PRO A 15 -0.31 10.94 7.52
N THR A 16 -0.22 10.67 6.22
CA THR A 16 -1.06 9.68 5.55
C THR A 16 -0.79 8.28 6.11
N ARG A 17 -1.85 7.54 6.46
CA ARG A 17 -1.77 6.16 6.97
C ARG A 17 -2.53 5.19 6.09
N LEU A 18 -1.95 4.01 5.89
CA LEU A 18 -2.59 2.89 5.19
C LEU A 18 -3.05 1.86 6.21
N TYR A 19 -4.29 1.40 6.04
CA TYR A 19 -4.94 0.45 6.92
C TYR A 19 -5.35 -0.80 6.16
N VAL A 20 -5.40 -1.92 6.87
CA VAL A 20 -5.96 -3.19 6.42
C VAL A 20 -6.99 -3.67 7.44
N LYS A 21 -8.17 -4.04 6.95
CA LYS A 21 -9.12 -4.84 7.71
C LYS A 21 -8.94 -6.32 7.36
N TRP A 22 -8.60 -7.10 8.38
CA TRP A 22 -8.38 -8.54 8.27
C TRP A 22 -8.97 -9.29 9.47
N ASN A 23 -9.83 -10.26 9.21
CA ASN A 23 -10.46 -11.11 10.23
C ASN A 23 -11.09 -10.30 11.39
N GLY A 24 -11.79 -9.21 11.07
CA GLY A 24 -12.41 -8.31 12.03
C GLY A 24 -11.44 -7.39 12.80
N LYS A 25 -10.14 -7.47 12.54
CA LYS A 25 -9.11 -6.59 13.12
C LYS A 25 -8.66 -5.53 12.12
N GLU A 26 -8.29 -4.38 12.65
CA GLU A 26 -7.73 -3.26 11.91
C GLU A 26 -6.24 -3.16 12.21
N ILE A 27 -5.42 -3.11 11.15
CA ILE A 27 -3.96 -3.05 11.24
C ILE A 27 -3.52 -1.86 10.40
N ASP A 28 -2.67 -1.00 10.93
CA ASP A 28 -2.14 0.17 10.22
C ASP A 28 -0.63 0.09 9.99
N ALA A 29 -0.17 0.75 8.93
CA ALA A 29 1.25 1.01 8.72
C ALA A 29 1.46 2.49 8.38
N LYS A 30 2.50 3.05 9.00
CA LYS A 30 3.01 4.36 8.62
C LYS A 30 3.68 4.23 7.25
N LEU A 31 3.22 5.03 6.30
CA LEU A 31 3.83 5.06 4.98
C LEU A 31 5.16 5.82 5.03
N PRO A 32 6.14 5.43 4.21
CA PRO A 32 7.43 6.12 4.12
C PRO A 32 7.31 7.54 3.52
N ALA A 33 6.15 7.90 2.96
CA ALA A 33 5.95 9.18 2.30
C ALA A 33 4.59 9.80 2.64
N GLU A 34 4.53 11.12 2.53
CA GLU A 34 3.43 11.95 3.06
C GLU A 34 2.16 11.89 2.22
N SER A 35 2.23 11.45 0.95
CA SER A 35 1.09 11.40 0.04
C SER A 35 1.05 10.12 -0.80
N MET A 36 -0.16 9.69 -1.15
CA MET A 36 -0.41 8.61 -2.12
C MET A 36 -1.27 9.14 -3.26
N SER A 37 -0.89 8.81 -4.48
CA SER A 37 -1.64 9.12 -5.70
C SER A 37 -1.64 7.93 -6.65
N TYR A 38 -2.50 7.95 -7.68
CA TYR A 38 -2.56 6.92 -8.73
C TYR A 38 -2.59 5.48 -8.18
N ILE A 39 -3.62 5.21 -7.35
CA ILE A 39 -3.71 3.97 -6.57
C ILE A 39 -4.42 2.89 -7.41
N GLY A 40 -3.83 1.70 -7.47
CA GLY A 40 -4.39 0.54 -8.15
C GLY A 40 -4.14 -0.75 -7.36
N ALA A 41 -5.10 -1.66 -7.37
CA ALA A 41 -4.95 -2.98 -6.78
C ALA A 41 -4.68 -4.03 -7.86
N LEU A 42 -3.66 -4.87 -7.65
CA LEU A 42 -3.35 -6.00 -8.52
C LEU A 42 -2.85 -7.18 -7.68
N GLY A 43 -3.53 -8.33 -7.79
CA GLY A 43 -3.25 -9.50 -6.97
C GLY A 43 -3.44 -9.22 -5.49
N ASN A 44 -2.40 -9.47 -4.67
CA ASN A 44 -2.40 -9.21 -3.24
C ASN A 44 -1.73 -7.87 -2.84
N GLY A 45 -1.53 -6.97 -3.80
CA GLY A 45 -0.82 -5.70 -3.59
C GLY A 45 -1.64 -4.48 -3.97
N LEU A 46 -1.48 -3.42 -3.18
CA LEU A 46 -1.89 -2.06 -3.51
C LEU A 46 -0.67 -1.32 -4.04
N TYR A 47 -0.76 -0.82 -5.27
CA TYR A 47 0.27 -0.02 -5.90
C TYR A 47 -0.13 1.44 -5.83
N PHE A 48 0.83 2.30 -5.52
CA PHE A 48 0.59 3.74 -5.44
C PHE A 48 1.86 4.52 -5.78
N HIS A 49 1.64 5.74 -6.25
CA HIS A 49 2.68 6.70 -6.53
C HIS A 49 2.90 7.61 -5.32
N SER A 50 4.17 7.83 -4.99
CA SER A 50 4.61 8.86 -4.04
C SER A 50 6.02 9.36 -4.38
N ASN A 51 6.25 10.67 -4.34
CA ASN A 51 7.57 11.28 -4.56
C ASN A 51 8.31 10.76 -5.82
N ASN A 52 7.64 10.71 -6.98
CA ASN A 52 8.15 10.18 -8.25
C ASN A 52 8.54 8.70 -8.23
N LYS A 53 8.08 7.94 -7.23
CA LYS A 53 8.33 6.50 -7.06
C LYS A 53 7.03 5.73 -7.00
N VAL A 54 7.08 4.52 -7.53
CA VAL A 54 6.01 3.53 -7.41
C VAL A 54 6.35 2.61 -6.26
N TYR A 55 5.39 2.45 -5.36
CA TYR A 55 5.47 1.55 -4.23
C TYR A 55 4.40 0.46 -4.35
N ARG A 56 4.68 -0.69 -3.76
CA ARG A 56 3.74 -1.78 -3.54
C ARG A 56 3.57 -1.97 -2.04
N ALA A 57 2.35 -1.73 -1.55
CA ALA A 57 1.92 -2.21 -0.25
C ALA A 57 1.32 -3.60 -0.37
N PHE A 58 1.64 -4.50 0.56
CA PHE A 58 1.02 -5.81 0.66
C PHE A 58 0.90 -6.21 2.13
N PHE A 59 -0.03 -7.11 2.41
CA PHE A 59 -0.35 -7.53 3.77
C PHE A 59 0.07 -8.97 4.01
N ILE A 60 0.77 -9.21 5.11
CA ILE A 60 1.08 -10.54 5.64
C ILE A 60 0.26 -10.71 6.93
N PRO A 61 -0.69 -11.67 6.99
CA PRO A 61 -1.57 -11.85 8.15
C PRO A 61 -0.91 -11.95 9.52
N SER A 62 0.30 -12.50 9.60
CA SER A 62 1.04 -12.69 10.84
C SER A 62 1.93 -11.52 11.25
N ASP A 63 2.02 -10.49 10.43
CA ASP A 63 3.15 -9.56 10.51
C ASP A 63 2.74 -8.10 10.26
N GLY A 64 1.87 -7.87 9.28
CA GLY A 64 1.29 -6.54 9.03
C GLY A 64 1.42 -6.11 7.58
N ILE A 65 1.42 -4.79 7.38
CA ILE A 65 1.51 -4.16 6.06
C ILE A 65 2.96 -3.82 5.77
N TYR A 66 3.45 -4.31 4.64
CA TYR A 66 4.77 -4.02 4.11
C TYR A 66 4.65 -3.08 2.93
N VAL A 67 5.54 -2.08 2.88
CA VAL A 67 5.66 -1.16 1.75
C VAL A 67 7.04 -1.34 1.13
N THR A 68 7.06 -1.66 -0.15
CA THR A 68 8.30 -1.90 -0.91
C THR A 68 8.37 -0.99 -2.12
N TYR A 69 9.58 -0.51 -2.41
CA TYR A 69 9.86 0.23 -3.64
C TYR A 69 9.78 -0.71 -4.85
N VAL A 70 9.17 -0.24 -5.93
CA VAL A 70 9.06 -0.98 -7.19
C VAL A 70 9.98 -0.36 -8.25
N ARG A 71 9.75 0.91 -8.58
CA ARG A 71 10.51 1.65 -9.60
C ARG A 71 10.28 3.16 -9.49
N ASP A 72 11.10 3.95 -10.17
CA ASP A 72 10.83 5.37 -10.41
C ASP A 72 9.74 5.52 -11.49
N VAL A 73 8.96 6.59 -11.41
CA VAL A 73 7.93 6.91 -12.41
C VAL A 73 8.58 7.24 -13.75
N PHE A 74 9.67 8.00 -13.71
CA PHE A 74 10.47 8.38 -14.87
C PHE A 74 11.71 7.50 -14.94
N GLU A 75 11.60 6.36 -15.63
CA GLU A 75 12.79 5.67 -16.11
C GLU A 75 13.24 6.37 -17.39
N VAL A 76 14.43 6.98 -17.37
CA VAL A 76 15.07 7.44 -18.61
C VAL A 76 15.40 6.18 -19.41
N ARG A 77 14.65 5.97 -20.49
CA ARG A 77 15.00 4.97 -21.51
C ARG A 77 16.15 5.54 -22.34
N THR A 78 17.39 5.27 -21.93
CA THR A 78 18.57 5.37 -22.81
C THR A 78 18.69 4.15 -23.69
#